data_AF-A0A2T6IXV9-F1
#
_entry.id   AF-A0A2T6IXV9-F1
#
_cell.length_a   1.000
_cell.length_b   1.000
_cell.length_c   1.000
_cell.angle_alpha   90.00
_cell.angle_beta   90.00
_cell.angle_gamma   90.00
#
_symmetry.space_group_name_H-M   'P 1'
#
loop_
_entity.id
_entity.type
_entity.pdbx_description
1 polymer ?
#
loop_
_entity_poly.entity_id
_entity_poly.type
_entity_poly.pdbx_seq_one_letter_code
_entity_poly.pdbx_strand_id
1 'polypeptide(L)'
;MALLTTVRDSCFYFPQKTASRHVFLACVTALLQRSDPTFFCEQSTSMQPEADSAWQPDAGTVSLLTRVKDLRVAIAPVLWKSAEAHEHRHHPSACCGPVERNLLQYTARPAPPPFPDLAPSLLWPRARLRTKKIAGRSYTTPDCRHFAKMVCKLGINGFGRIGRLVFRAAMERGDVEVLAINDPFMSLDYMVYLLRYDSVHGHYPGEVSHKDGKLIVGGKAVTVFNEKEPTAIPWGQAGVHYICESTGIFLTKEKAQAHLTNGAKKVIMSAPPKDDTPMFVMGVNNDQYKSSDVIVSNASCTTNCLAPLAKIVHDKFGIVEGLMTTVHAMTANQLTVDGPSKGGKDWRAGRSAGVNIIPASTGAAKAVGKIIPSLNGKLTGMAFRVPVPDVSVVDLTCKLAKPAKYEDIVAAVKEAATSGPMKGIISYTDEEVVSSDFVHCKFSSVFDINAGIMLNDTFVKLVSWYDNEWGYSNRLVELAHYMSVQDGA
;
A
#
# COMPACT_ATOMS: atom_id res chain seq x y z
N MET A 1 -69.65 -7.54 18.57
CA MET A 1 -69.49 -8.77 17.74
C MET A 1 -68.09 -9.29 17.97
N ALA A 2 -67.92 -10.59 18.22
CA ALA A 2 -66.66 -11.18 18.71
C ALA A 2 -66.16 -12.30 17.77
N LEU A 3 -64.84 -12.47 17.73
CA LEU A 3 -64.00 -13.58 17.22
C LEU A 3 -62.56 -13.04 17.33
N LEU A 4 -61.71 -13.34 18.31
CA LEU A 4 -61.50 -14.54 19.14
C LEU A 4 -60.94 -15.76 18.37
N THR A 5 -59.61 -15.79 18.24
CA THR A 5 -58.81 -17.03 18.32
C THR A 5 -57.41 -16.71 18.86
N THR A 6 -56.88 -17.62 19.67
CA THR A 6 -55.63 -17.49 20.44
C THR A 6 -54.78 -18.76 20.23
N VAL A 7 -53.57 -18.83 20.83
CA VAL A 7 -52.74 -20.06 21.00
C VAL A 7 -51.93 -20.43 19.71
N ARG A 8 -50.62 -20.76 19.71
CA ARG A 8 -49.64 -21.11 20.77
C ARG A 8 -48.19 -20.76 20.35
N ASP A 9 -47.30 -20.60 21.33
CA ASP A 9 -45.85 -20.72 21.19
C ASP A 9 -45.38 -22.14 20.83
N SER A 10 -44.22 -22.26 20.17
CA SER A 10 -43.38 -23.47 20.17
C SER A 10 -41.94 -23.19 19.74
N CYS A 11 -41.05 -22.93 20.70
CA CYS A 11 -39.61 -23.03 20.49
C CYS A 11 -39.18 -24.50 20.38
N PHE A 12 -38.48 -24.89 19.32
CA PHE A 12 -37.88 -26.24 19.25
C PHE A 12 -36.45 -26.26 19.79
N TYR A 13 -36.35 -26.82 21.00
CA TYR A 13 -35.11 -27.25 21.65
C TYR A 13 -34.72 -28.64 21.11
N PHE A 14 -33.48 -28.85 20.67
CA PHE A 14 -32.96 -30.19 20.37
C PHE A 14 -31.99 -30.63 21.49
N PRO A 15 -32.23 -31.77 22.16
CA PRO A 15 -31.40 -32.21 23.28
C PRO A 15 -30.20 -33.05 22.84
N GLN A 16 -29.05 -32.82 23.46
CA GLN A 16 -27.96 -33.81 23.48
C GLN A 16 -28.32 -34.96 24.43
N LYS A 17 -28.20 -36.21 23.98
CA LYS A 17 -27.81 -37.34 24.85
C LYS A 17 -26.88 -38.32 24.13
N THR A 18 -25.91 -38.79 24.88
CA THR A 18 -24.82 -39.70 24.50
C THR A 18 -25.24 -41.16 24.47
N ALA A 19 -24.76 -41.94 23.49
CA ALA A 19 -24.68 -43.40 23.60
C ALA A 19 -23.52 -44.00 22.76
N SER A 20 -22.61 -44.66 23.48
CA SER A 20 -21.56 -45.64 23.15
C SER A 20 -21.30 -46.12 21.69
N ARG A 21 -19.99 -46.07 21.35
CA ARG A 21 -19.14 -47.13 20.75
C ARG A 21 -19.85 -48.39 20.22
N HIS A 22 -19.70 -48.69 18.91
CA HIS A 22 -19.27 -49.98 18.30
C HIS A 22 -19.71 -50.11 16.81
N VAL A 23 -18.96 -49.53 15.86
CA VAL A 23 -18.81 -50.07 14.47
C VAL A 23 -17.46 -49.61 13.93
N PHE A 24 -16.42 -50.46 13.96
CA PHE A 24 -15.16 -50.21 13.26
C PHE A 24 -14.40 -51.52 12.97
N LEU A 25 -14.95 -52.37 12.10
CA LEU A 25 -14.21 -53.47 11.47
C LEU A 25 -14.92 -53.94 10.19
N ALA A 26 -14.15 -54.59 9.30
CA ALA A 26 -14.56 -55.17 8.01
C ALA A 26 -14.91 -54.18 6.87
N CYS A 27 -13.87 -53.73 6.13
CA CYS A 27 -13.95 -53.53 4.67
C CYS A 27 -12.58 -53.38 3.95
N VAL A 28 -11.53 -54.08 4.40
CA VAL A 28 -10.19 -54.05 3.75
C VAL A 28 -9.64 -55.47 3.53
N THR A 29 -10.33 -56.26 2.71
CA THR A 29 -9.77 -57.48 2.08
C THR A 29 -10.62 -57.95 0.89
N ALA A 30 -10.42 -57.34 -0.29
CA ALA A 30 -10.76 -57.94 -1.59
C ALA A 30 -10.13 -57.12 -2.74
N LEU A 31 -9.87 -57.78 -3.88
CA LEU A 31 -9.60 -57.17 -5.20
C LEU A 31 -8.25 -56.44 -5.41
N LEU A 32 -7.16 -57.11 -5.03
CA LEU A 32 -5.94 -57.12 -5.88
C LEU A 32 -5.84 -58.49 -6.57
N GLN A 33 -6.49 -58.64 -7.73
CA GLN A 33 -6.19 -59.66 -8.76
C GLN A 33 -7.23 -59.59 -9.90
N ARG A 34 -6.83 -59.09 -11.07
CA ARG A 34 -6.98 -59.73 -12.40
C ARG A 34 -6.64 -58.76 -13.53
N SER A 35 -5.64 -59.15 -14.30
CA SER A 35 -5.38 -58.68 -15.67
C SER A 35 -6.37 -59.33 -16.64
N ASP A 36 -6.95 -58.56 -17.56
CA ASP A 36 -6.55 -58.58 -18.99
C ASP A 36 -7.31 -57.52 -19.82
N PRO A 37 -6.76 -57.07 -20.97
CA PRO A 37 -7.42 -56.12 -21.87
C PRO A 37 -8.10 -56.80 -23.09
N THR A 38 -9.09 -56.13 -23.71
CA THR A 38 -9.40 -56.02 -25.17
C THR A 38 -10.91 -55.86 -25.48
N PHE A 39 -11.24 -55.29 -26.66
CA PHE A 39 -12.58 -55.12 -27.30
C PHE A 39 -13.59 -54.18 -26.59
N PHE A 40 -14.46 -53.35 -27.22
CA PHE A 40 -14.65 -52.78 -28.58
C PHE A 40 -15.76 -51.67 -28.46
N CYS A 41 -16.08 -50.73 -29.37
CA CYS A 41 -15.51 -50.30 -30.67
C CYS A 41 -15.93 -48.82 -31.01
N GLU A 42 -15.48 -48.33 -32.17
CA GLU A 42 -16.04 -47.33 -33.12
C GLU A 42 -17.19 -46.37 -32.73
N GLN A 43 -16.95 -45.06 -32.95
CA GLN A 43 -17.32 -44.28 -34.16
C GLN A 43 -16.79 -42.82 -34.02
N SER A 44 -16.39 -42.04 -35.04
CA SER A 44 -15.82 -42.30 -36.38
C SER A 44 -15.51 -40.95 -37.06
N THR A 45 -14.31 -40.75 -37.65
CA THR A 45 -13.96 -39.74 -38.70
C THR A 45 -14.14 -38.23 -38.37
N SER A 46 -13.40 -37.24 -38.87
CA SER A 46 -12.34 -37.08 -39.91
C SER A 46 -11.39 -35.93 -39.45
N MET A 47 -10.25 -35.55 -40.06
CA MET A 47 -9.69 -35.65 -41.42
C MET A 47 -8.16 -35.91 -41.41
N GLN A 48 -7.59 -36.21 -42.59
CA GLN A 48 -6.15 -36.37 -42.88
C GLN A 48 -5.53 -35.06 -43.46
N PRO A 49 -4.19 -34.95 -43.61
CA PRO A 49 -3.46 -33.67 -43.61
C PRO A 49 -3.07 -33.12 -44.99
N GLU A 50 -2.59 -31.87 -45.01
CA GLU A 50 -1.75 -31.30 -46.09
C GLU A 50 -0.29 -31.15 -45.61
N ALA A 51 0.63 -31.07 -46.57
CA ALA A 51 2.08 -31.16 -46.38
C ALA A 51 2.84 -29.89 -46.82
N ASP A 52 4.16 -29.94 -46.66
CA ASP A 52 5.20 -29.11 -47.28
C ASP A 52 5.42 -27.66 -46.82
N SER A 53 6.51 -27.47 -46.06
CA SER A 53 7.64 -26.64 -46.53
C SER A 53 8.90 -26.91 -45.69
N ALA A 54 10.08 -26.77 -46.31
CA ALA A 54 11.34 -27.33 -45.81
C ALA A 54 12.30 -26.29 -45.23
N TRP A 55 13.13 -26.70 -44.24
CA TRP A 55 14.59 -26.50 -44.24
C TRP A 55 15.29 -27.28 -43.11
N GLN A 56 16.49 -27.83 -43.37
CA GLN A 56 17.42 -28.36 -42.35
C GLN A 56 18.36 -27.24 -41.86
N PRO A 57 19.12 -27.42 -40.76
CA PRO A 57 20.46 -27.99 -40.94
C PRO A 57 20.98 -28.92 -39.81
N ASP A 58 21.86 -29.82 -40.25
CA ASP A 58 23.06 -30.39 -39.62
C ASP A 58 23.03 -31.22 -38.32
N ALA A 59 23.84 -32.28 -38.39
CA ALA A 59 24.09 -33.26 -37.34
C ALA A 59 25.38 -32.94 -36.56
N GLY A 60 25.35 -33.13 -35.24
CA GLY A 60 26.53 -33.05 -34.38
C GLY A 60 26.32 -33.71 -33.02
N THR A 61 27.25 -34.61 -32.66
CA THR A 61 27.50 -35.10 -31.29
C THR A 61 26.55 -36.14 -30.67
N VAL A 62 26.65 -37.37 -31.18
CA VAL A 62 26.95 -38.60 -30.41
C VAL A 62 26.68 -38.60 -28.88
N SER A 63 25.67 -39.38 -28.48
CA SER A 63 25.65 -40.34 -27.35
C SER A 63 26.39 -40.01 -26.03
N LEU A 64 25.61 -39.78 -24.96
CA LEU A 64 26.02 -40.10 -23.58
C LEU A 64 24.82 -40.34 -22.64
N LEU A 65 24.20 -41.52 -22.73
CA LEU A 65 23.17 -41.98 -21.78
C LEU A 65 23.35 -43.47 -21.44
N THR A 66 24.24 -43.76 -20.48
CA THR A 66 24.23 -45.05 -19.76
C THR A 66 24.90 -44.89 -18.39
N ARG A 67 24.42 -45.68 -17.41
CA ARG A 67 24.93 -45.82 -16.03
C ARG A 67 24.58 -44.71 -15.03
N VAL A 68 23.46 -44.89 -14.32
CA VAL A 68 23.51 -45.15 -12.87
C VAL A 68 22.54 -46.28 -12.54
N LYS A 69 23.09 -47.44 -12.16
CA LYS A 69 22.42 -48.42 -11.30
C LYS A 69 23.23 -48.49 -10.01
N ASP A 70 22.57 -48.98 -8.96
CA ASP A 70 23.14 -49.34 -7.66
C ASP A 70 23.56 -48.21 -6.72
N LEU A 71 22.58 -47.77 -5.92
CA LEU A 71 22.80 -47.41 -4.51
C LEU A 71 21.57 -47.79 -3.68
N ARG A 72 21.62 -49.00 -3.09
CA ARG A 72 20.71 -49.41 -2.02
C ARG A 72 21.21 -48.81 -0.71
N VAL A 73 20.42 -47.95 -0.07
CA VAL A 73 20.60 -47.57 1.34
C VAL A 73 19.24 -47.64 2.04
N ALA A 74 19.26 -48.04 3.32
CA ALA A 74 18.10 -48.54 4.04
C ALA A 74 17.08 -47.46 4.44
N ILE A 75 15.80 -47.83 4.44
CA ILE A 75 14.75 -47.17 5.23
C ILE A 75 14.47 -48.09 6.42
N ALA A 76 14.91 -47.70 7.61
CA ALA A 76 14.53 -48.34 8.86
C ALA A 76 13.29 -47.64 9.45
N PRO A 77 12.22 -48.38 9.83
CA PRO A 77 11.09 -47.79 10.52
C PRO A 77 11.42 -47.59 12.00
N VAL A 78 11.50 -46.33 12.45
CA VAL A 78 11.59 -46.03 13.88
C VAL A 78 10.22 -46.24 14.52
N LEU A 79 10.07 -47.35 15.22
CA LEU A 79 8.95 -47.62 16.11
C LEU A 79 9.10 -46.79 17.40
N TRP A 80 8.06 -46.05 17.79
CA TRP A 80 7.97 -45.42 19.11
C TRP A 80 6.78 -45.98 19.90
N LYS A 81 7.09 -46.73 20.96
CA LYS A 81 6.26 -47.09 22.10
C LYS A 81 7.16 -46.90 23.32
N SER A 82 6.91 -45.92 24.19
CA SER A 82 6.15 -46.06 25.46
C SER A 82 6.76 -47.11 26.41
N ALA A 83 6.98 -46.86 27.71
CA ALA A 83 6.35 -45.87 28.60
C ALA A 83 7.17 -45.62 29.89
N GLU A 84 6.67 -44.69 30.73
CA GLU A 84 6.73 -44.70 32.21
C GLU A 84 8.10 -44.56 32.93
N ALA A 85 8.24 -43.96 34.12
CA ALA A 85 7.28 -43.37 35.07
C ALA A 85 7.93 -42.24 35.93
N HIS A 86 7.12 -41.39 36.57
CA HIS A 86 7.24 -41.09 38.01
C HIS A 86 5.98 -40.39 38.56
N GLU A 87 5.78 -40.47 39.88
CA GLU A 87 4.45 -40.51 40.51
C GLU A 87 3.93 -39.21 41.16
N HIS A 88 2.61 -39.22 41.32
CA HIS A 88 1.71 -38.38 42.12
C HIS A 88 2.24 -37.78 43.44
N ARG A 89 1.67 -36.60 43.77
CA ARG A 89 1.07 -36.34 45.11
C ARG A 89 -0.28 -35.60 44.96
N HIS A 90 -1.30 -36.04 45.70
CA HIS A 90 -2.58 -35.33 45.94
C HIS A 90 -2.41 -34.35 47.13
N HIS A 91 -3.13 -33.23 47.25
CA HIS A 91 -4.54 -33.03 47.69
C HIS A 91 -4.77 -31.49 47.86
N PRO A 92 -5.99 -30.96 48.16
CA PRO A 92 -7.30 -31.17 47.55
C PRO A 92 -8.01 -29.83 47.17
N SER A 93 -9.22 -29.94 46.63
CA SER A 93 -10.14 -28.88 46.16
C SER A 93 -10.82 -28.03 47.24
N ALA A 94 -11.17 -26.77 46.92
CA ALA A 94 -12.32 -26.06 47.52
C ALA A 94 -12.96 -24.99 46.60
N CYS A 95 -14.29 -25.05 46.49
CA CYS A 95 -15.26 -23.97 46.27
C CYS A 95 -15.18 -23.03 45.03
N CYS A 96 -16.06 -23.28 44.06
CA CYS A 96 -16.65 -22.24 43.22
C CYS A 96 -17.87 -21.60 43.93
N GLY A 97 -18.01 -20.28 43.81
CA GLY A 97 -19.21 -19.50 44.18
C GLY A 97 -19.37 -18.30 43.24
N PRO A 98 -20.60 -17.81 42.98
CA PRO A 98 -20.84 -16.85 41.90
C PRO A 98 -20.46 -15.41 42.32
N VAL A 99 -19.86 -14.65 41.41
CA VAL A 99 -19.64 -13.20 41.56
C VAL A 99 -20.55 -12.45 40.59
N GLU A 100 -21.26 -11.47 41.13
CA GLU A 100 -22.31 -10.70 40.44
C GLU A 100 -21.76 -9.78 39.34
N ARG A 101 -22.59 -9.53 38.31
CA ARG A 101 -22.30 -8.53 37.28
C ARG A 101 -22.57 -7.13 37.82
N ASN A 102 -21.55 -6.46 38.35
CA ASN A 102 -21.63 -5.03 38.59
C ASN A 102 -21.42 -4.22 37.30
N LEU A 103 -22.46 -3.48 36.92
CA LEU A 103 -22.43 -2.49 35.84
C LEU A 103 -21.58 -1.29 36.28
N LEU A 104 -20.35 -1.20 35.78
CA LEU A 104 -19.54 0.00 35.94
C LEU A 104 -20.10 1.13 35.07
N GLN A 105 -20.72 2.11 35.72
CA GLN A 105 -21.14 3.37 35.10
C GLN A 105 -19.90 4.15 34.64
N TYR A 106 -19.91 4.59 33.39
CA TYR A 106 -18.93 5.56 32.89
C TYR A 106 -19.15 6.91 33.59
N THR A 107 -18.29 7.26 34.54
CA THR A 107 -18.17 8.62 35.06
C THR A 107 -17.09 9.37 34.27
N ALA A 108 -17.42 10.58 33.80
CA ALA A 108 -16.50 11.39 33.01
C ALA A 108 -15.31 11.86 33.85
N ARG A 109 -14.11 11.88 33.26
CA ARG A 109 -12.92 12.43 33.92
C ARG A 109 -13.09 13.95 34.13
N PRO A 110 -12.76 14.50 35.31
CA PRO A 110 -12.73 15.94 35.50
C PRO A 110 -11.59 16.59 34.69
N ALA A 111 -11.84 17.82 34.22
CA ALA A 111 -10.86 18.60 33.46
C ALA A 111 -9.67 19.04 34.34
N PRO A 112 -8.46 19.21 33.78
CA PRO A 112 -7.30 19.72 34.51
C PRO A 112 -7.49 21.19 34.94
N PRO A 113 -6.89 21.62 36.06
CA PRO A 113 -7.01 22.99 36.55
C PRO A 113 -6.26 23.99 35.65
N PRO A 114 -6.69 25.27 35.58
CA PRO A 114 -6.02 26.31 34.81
C PRO A 114 -4.67 26.71 35.42
N PHE A 115 -3.74 27.13 34.55
CA PHE A 115 -2.45 27.69 34.96
C PHE A 115 -2.62 29.05 35.66
N PRO A 116 -1.80 29.38 36.68
CA PRO A 116 -1.86 30.66 37.38
C PRO A 116 -1.25 31.81 36.57
N ASP A 117 -1.85 32.99 36.67
CA ASP A 117 -1.41 34.22 36.01
C ASP A 117 -0.01 34.68 36.47
N LEU A 118 0.87 34.98 35.51
CA LEU A 118 2.15 35.64 35.75
C LEU A 118 2.02 37.15 35.53
N ALA A 119 2.18 37.92 36.60
CA ALA A 119 2.11 39.37 36.58
C ALA A 119 3.29 40.02 35.82
N PRO A 120 3.07 41.08 35.02
CA PRO A 120 4.13 41.72 34.24
C PRO A 120 4.88 42.77 35.06
N SER A 121 6.07 42.43 35.56
CA SER A 121 7.01 43.44 36.09
C SER A 121 8.47 43.06 35.82
N LEU A 122 9.07 43.71 34.80
CA LEU A 122 10.51 44.00 34.69
C LEU A 122 10.74 44.90 33.46
N LEU A 123 10.79 46.22 33.70
CA LEU A 123 11.11 47.23 32.70
C LEU A 123 12.64 47.32 32.52
N TRP A 124 13.14 47.08 31.30
CA TRP A 124 14.51 47.44 30.92
C TRP A 124 14.54 48.76 30.13
N PRO A 125 15.57 49.62 30.25
CA PRO A 125 15.46 51.02 29.81
C PRO A 125 15.38 51.24 28.30
N ARG A 126 14.49 52.15 27.88
CA ARG A 126 14.43 52.66 26.49
C ARG A 126 15.65 53.53 26.17
N ALA A 127 16.56 53.02 25.35
CA ALA A 127 17.61 53.83 24.74
C ALA A 127 17.01 54.87 23.77
N ARG A 128 17.20 56.17 24.06
CA ARG A 128 16.82 57.26 23.13
C ARG A 128 17.88 57.40 22.03
N LEU A 129 17.60 56.86 20.84
CA LEU A 129 18.42 57.15 19.65
C LEU A 129 18.07 58.54 19.09
N ARG A 130 19.06 59.44 19.09
CA ARG A 130 18.99 60.74 18.39
C ARG A 130 18.92 60.52 16.89
N THR A 131 17.90 61.06 16.23
CA THR A 131 17.85 61.14 14.77
C THR A 131 18.76 62.24 14.24
N LYS A 132 19.88 61.87 13.60
CA LYS A 132 20.60 62.77 12.68
C LYS A 132 19.93 62.70 11.31
N LYS A 133 19.48 63.85 10.78
CA LYS A 133 19.11 63.96 9.36
C LYS A 133 20.36 63.72 8.51
N ILE A 134 20.30 62.74 7.62
CA ILE A 134 21.19 62.62 6.45
C ILE A 134 20.30 62.71 5.22
N ALA A 135 20.71 63.52 4.24
CA ALA A 135 19.91 63.79 3.06
C ALA A 135 20.12 62.74 1.96
N GLY A 136 19.08 62.53 1.15
CA GLY A 136 19.24 62.14 -0.26
C GLY A 136 19.58 60.68 -0.56
N ARG A 137 18.56 59.79 -0.52
CA ARG A 137 18.33 58.77 -1.55
C ARG A 137 16.93 58.19 -1.42
N SER A 138 16.13 58.25 -2.48
CA SER A 138 14.83 57.60 -2.56
C SER A 138 15.03 56.09 -2.75
N TYR A 139 14.98 55.34 -1.67
CA TYR A 139 14.78 53.90 -1.75
C TYR A 139 13.28 53.67 -1.98
N THR A 140 12.91 53.37 -3.21
CA THR A 140 11.62 52.73 -3.49
C THR A 140 11.60 51.43 -2.69
N THR A 141 10.76 51.36 -1.66
CA THR A 141 10.42 50.10 -1.00
C THR A 141 10.03 49.09 -2.08
N PRO A 142 10.58 47.86 -2.07
CA PRO A 142 10.04 46.81 -2.91
C PRO A 142 8.55 46.71 -2.62
N ASP A 143 7.76 46.92 -3.67
CA ASP A 143 6.32 46.76 -3.67
C ASP A 143 6.00 45.42 -3.00
N CYS A 144 5.36 45.45 -1.82
CA CYS A 144 4.84 44.27 -1.14
C CYS A 144 3.60 43.77 -1.89
N ARG A 145 3.79 43.45 -3.17
CA ARG A 145 2.90 42.58 -3.92
C ARG A 145 2.68 41.36 -3.06
N HIS A 146 1.41 41.00 -2.91
CA HIS A 146 1.06 39.71 -2.36
C HIS A 146 1.95 38.65 -3.03
N PHE A 147 2.77 37.96 -2.24
CA PHE A 147 3.04 36.56 -2.55
C PHE A 147 1.68 35.87 -2.43
N ALA A 148 0.90 35.93 -3.51
CA ALA A 148 -0.26 35.09 -3.68
C ALA A 148 0.27 33.67 -3.52
N LYS A 149 -0.13 33.02 -2.42
CA LYS A 149 0.35 31.70 -2.07
C LYS A 149 -0.02 30.80 -3.24
N MET A 150 0.97 30.26 -3.96
CA MET A 150 0.74 29.47 -5.17
C MET A 150 -0.11 28.26 -4.79
N VAL A 151 -1.24 28.05 -5.48
CA VAL A 151 -2.22 27.00 -5.15
C VAL A 151 -2.27 26.00 -6.30
N CYS A 152 -1.87 24.77 -6.03
CA CYS A 152 -2.00 23.68 -7.00
C CYS A 152 -3.47 23.35 -7.25
N LYS A 153 -3.96 23.63 -8.47
CA LYS A 153 -5.34 23.34 -8.90
C LYS A 153 -5.42 21.90 -9.41
N LEU A 154 -5.90 21.00 -8.55
CA LEU A 154 -5.90 19.56 -8.76
C LEU A 154 -7.26 19.06 -9.30
N GLY A 155 -7.22 18.11 -10.23
CA GLY A 155 -8.33 17.26 -10.63
C GLY A 155 -8.01 15.79 -10.34
N ILE A 156 -9.04 14.95 -10.14
CA ILE A 156 -8.86 13.53 -9.79
C ILE A 156 -9.66 12.66 -10.77
N ASN A 157 -9.00 11.77 -11.49
CA ASN A 157 -9.63 10.78 -12.35
C ASN A 157 -9.59 9.39 -11.70
N GLY A 158 -10.76 8.79 -11.45
CA GLY A 158 -10.93 7.56 -10.67
C GLY A 158 -10.92 7.85 -9.18
N PHE A 159 -12.09 7.80 -8.55
CA PHE A 159 -12.33 8.14 -7.14
C PHE A 159 -12.34 6.89 -6.23
N GLY A 160 -11.38 6.00 -6.51
CA GLY A 160 -11.07 4.80 -5.73
C GLY A 160 -10.33 5.12 -4.42
N ARG A 161 -9.64 4.11 -3.84
CA ARG A 161 -8.87 4.27 -2.59
C ARG A 161 -7.93 5.48 -2.64
N ILE A 162 -7.01 5.49 -3.61
CA ILE A 162 -6.05 6.58 -3.81
C ILE A 162 -6.76 7.89 -4.16
N GLY A 163 -7.76 7.90 -5.06
CA GLY A 163 -8.47 9.13 -5.43
C GLY A 163 -9.14 9.84 -4.23
N ARG A 164 -9.80 9.09 -3.34
CA ARG A 164 -10.44 9.67 -2.14
C ARG A 164 -9.44 10.10 -1.07
N LEU A 165 -8.31 9.43 -0.97
CA LEU A 165 -7.26 9.77 0.01
C LEU A 165 -6.35 10.91 -0.48
N VAL A 166 -6.11 11.03 -1.78
CA VAL A 166 -5.55 12.22 -2.43
C VAL A 166 -6.46 13.42 -2.20
N PHE A 167 -7.78 13.24 -2.34
CA PHE A 167 -8.76 14.28 -2.01
C PHE A 167 -8.66 14.70 -0.53
N ARG A 168 -8.69 13.73 0.40
CA ARG A 168 -8.62 13.99 1.84
C ARG A 168 -7.31 14.69 2.23
N ALA A 169 -6.16 14.22 1.73
CA ALA A 169 -4.85 14.84 1.95
C ALA A 169 -4.74 16.25 1.36
N ALA A 170 -5.36 16.51 0.19
CA ALA A 170 -5.41 17.85 -0.38
C ALA A 170 -6.29 18.81 0.42
N MET A 171 -7.42 18.35 1.00
CA MET A 171 -8.29 19.18 1.83
C MET A 171 -7.67 19.56 3.19
N GLU A 172 -6.71 18.78 3.69
CA GLU A 172 -5.90 19.14 4.87
C GLU A 172 -4.82 20.20 4.57
N ARG A 173 -4.60 20.52 3.29
CA ARG A 173 -3.55 21.46 2.85
C ARG A 173 -4.12 22.81 2.45
N GLY A 174 -3.32 23.85 2.70
CA GLY A 174 -3.62 25.24 2.33
C GLY A 174 -2.85 25.75 1.11
N ASP A 175 -2.36 24.84 0.26
CA ASP A 175 -1.57 25.10 -0.95
C ASP A 175 -1.95 24.17 -2.14
N VAL A 176 -2.99 23.33 -1.96
CA VAL A 176 -3.59 22.49 -3.01
C VAL A 176 -5.10 22.60 -2.88
N GLU A 177 -5.82 22.70 -4.00
CA GLU A 177 -7.27 22.67 -4.04
C GLU A 177 -7.77 21.70 -5.11
N VAL A 178 -8.68 20.78 -4.73
CA VAL A 178 -9.34 19.89 -5.69
C VAL A 178 -10.55 20.62 -6.28
N LEU A 179 -10.52 20.87 -7.59
CA LEU A 179 -11.58 21.63 -8.29
C LEU A 179 -12.56 20.71 -9.03
N ALA A 180 -12.13 19.51 -9.42
CA ALA A 180 -12.98 18.51 -10.06
C ALA A 180 -12.59 17.06 -9.77
N ILE A 181 -13.60 16.18 -9.80
CA ILE A 181 -13.49 14.72 -9.71
C ILE A 181 -14.19 14.11 -10.93
N ASN A 182 -13.61 13.06 -11.49
CA ASN A 182 -14.26 12.21 -12.50
C ASN A 182 -14.26 10.73 -12.07
N ASP A 183 -15.43 10.09 -12.04
CA ASP A 183 -15.52 8.62 -11.98
C ASP A 183 -16.85 8.11 -12.57
N PRO A 184 -16.83 7.38 -13.71
CA PRO A 184 -18.05 6.93 -14.40
C PRO A 184 -18.79 5.78 -13.71
N PHE A 185 -18.29 5.26 -12.59
CA PHE A 185 -18.87 4.08 -11.91
C PHE A 185 -19.58 4.42 -10.59
N MET A 186 -19.77 5.70 -10.26
CA MET A 186 -20.45 6.14 -9.04
C MET A 186 -21.30 7.40 -9.27
N SER A 187 -22.49 7.44 -8.68
CA SER A 187 -23.32 8.65 -8.64
C SER A 187 -22.77 9.66 -7.62
N LEU A 188 -23.25 10.90 -7.69
CA LEU A 188 -22.88 11.96 -6.73
C LEU A 188 -23.23 11.58 -5.27
N ASP A 189 -24.39 10.97 -5.03
CA ASP A 189 -24.76 10.42 -3.73
C ASP A 189 -23.77 9.33 -3.26
N TYR A 190 -23.31 8.49 -4.18
CA TYR A 190 -22.39 7.41 -3.86
C TYR A 190 -20.96 7.94 -3.61
N MET A 191 -20.54 9.00 -4.32
CA MET A 191 -19.31 9.74 -4.01
C MET A 191 -19.37 10.35 -2.60
N VAL A 192 -20.49 10.97 -2.21
CA VAL A 192 -20.72 11.50 -0.85
C VAL A 192 -20.60 10.39 0.19
N TYR A 193 -21.26 9.24 -0.04
CA TYR A 193 -21.20 8.09 0.86
C TYR A 193 -19.76 7.53 1.02
N LEU A 194 -19.08 7.24 -0.09
CA LEU A 194 -17.73 6.64 -0.09
C LEU A 194 -16.64 7.59 0.39
N LEU A 195 -16.84 8.91 0.30
CA LEU A 195 -15.94 9.88 0.90
C LEU A 195 -16.19 10.03 2.40
N ARG A 196 -17.46 10.07 2.83
CA ARG A 196 -17.87 10.24 4.23
C ARG A 196 -17.45 9.05 5.09
N TYR A 197 -17.56 7.82 4.60
CA TYR A 197 -17.27 6.60 5.34
C TYR A 197 -16.11 5.82 4.71
N ASP A 198 -15.02 5.62 5.46
CA ASP A 198 -13.92 4.75 5.07
C ASP A 198 -13.65 3.69 6.15
N SER A 199 -13.56 2.42 5.74
CA SER A 199 -13.38 1.29 6.67
C SER A 199 -11.99 1.22 7.31
N VAL A 200 -11.00 1.95 6.77
CA VAL A 200 -9.62 1.98 7.28
C VAL A 200 -9.35 3.33 7.94
N HIS A 201 -9.54 4.42 7.18
CA HIS A 201 -9.19 5.78 7.61
C HIS A 201 -10.35 6.49 8.34
N GLY A 202 -11.39 5.75 8.74
CA GLY A 202 -12.55 6.27 9.46
C GLY A 202 -13.39 7.30 8.69
N HIS A 203 -14.25 7.99 9.43
CA HIS A 203 -15.12 9.04 8.87
C HIS A 203 -14.29 10.19 8.30
N TYR A 204 -14.82 10.87 7.29
CA TYR A 204 -14.23 12.12 6.82
C TYR A 204 -14.23 13.18 7.94
N PRO A 205 -13.12 13.91 8.18
CA PRO A 205 -13.00 14.89 9.26
C PRO A 205 -13.68 16.24 8.90
N GLY A 206 -14.99 16.20 8.64
CA GLY A 206 -15.78 17.37 8.27
C GLY A 206 -17.10 17.01 7.58
N GLU A 207 -17.91 18.02 7.28
CA GLU A 207 -19.17 17.81 6.55
C GLU A 207 -18.93 17.53 5.06
N VAL A 208 -19.56 16.45 4.58
CA VAL A 208 -19.58 16.04 3.17
C VAL A 208 -21.04 15.95 2.72
N SER A 209 -21.42 16.75 1.74
CA SER A 209 -22.76 16.79 1.15
C SER A 209 -22.66 17.08 -0.36
N HIS A 210 -23.78 17.32 -1.02
CA HIS A 210 -23.80 17.74 -2.43
C HIS A 210 -24.91 18.76 -2.65
N LYS A 211 -24.74 19.63 -3.64
CA LYS A 211 -25.73 20.64 -4.03
C LYS A 211 -25.50 21.05 -5.49
N ASP A 212 -26.58 21.29 -6.24
CA ASP A 212 -26.53 21.84 -7.60
C ASP A 212 -25.58 21.07 -8.55
N GLY A 213 -25.55 19.73 -8.43
CA GLY A 213 -24.68 18.84 -9.22
C GLY A 213 -23.21 18.80 -8.78
N LYS A 214 -22.84 19.48 -7.70
CA LYS A 214 -21.46 19.54 -7.16
C LYS A 214 -21.35 18.86 -5.80
N LEU A 215 -20.17 18.29 -5.54
CA LEU A 215 -19.79 17.80 -4.21
C LEU A 215 -19.44 19.02 -3.32
N ILE A 216 -19.94 19.04 -2.08
CA ILE A 216 -19.69 20.11 -1.11
C ILE A 216 -18.92 19.51 0.07
N VAL A 217 -17.72 20.02 0.35
CA VAL A 217 -16.88 19.57 1.48
C VAL A 217 -16.32 20.78 2.21
N GLY A 218 -16.60 20.89 3.52
CA GLY A 218 -16.14 22.04 4.32
C GLY A 218 -16.56 23.40 3.76
N GLY A 219 -17.72 23.47 3.12
CA GLY A 219 -18.23 24.66 2.42
C GLY A 219 -17.63 24.93 1.04
N LYS A 220 -16.59 24.21 0.61
CA LYS A 220 -16.03 24.31 -0.75
C LYS A 220 -16.82 23.44 -1.73
N ALA A 221 -17.08 23.97 -2.93
CA ALA A 221 -17.77 23.26 -4.00
C ALA A 221 -16.79 22.67 -5.03
N VAL A 222 -16.93 21.38 -5.32
CA VAL A 222 -16.07 20.61 -6.23
C VAL A 222 -16.92 20.08 -7.37
N THR A 223 -16.45 20.28 -8.61
CA THR A 223 -17.17 19.86 -9.82
C THR A 223 -17.09 18.34 -9.98
N VAL A 224 -18.15 17.70 -10.45
CA VAL A 224 -18.20 16.25 -10.62
C VAL A 224 -18.55 15.89 -12.06
N PHE A 225 -17.79 14.94 -12.62
CA PHE A 225 -17.96 14.37 -13.95
C PHE A 225 -18.05 12.85 -13.84
N ASN A 226 -18.70 12.20 -14.82
CA ASN A 226 -18.92 10.75 -14.85
C ASN A 226 -18.55 10.16 -16.22
N GLU A 227 -17.49 10.68 -16.84
CA GLU A 227 -17.06 10.31 -18.19
C GLU A 227 -16.11 9.10 -18.16
N LYS A 228 -16.25 8.21 -19.15
CA LYS A 228 -15.35 7.06 -19.34
C LYS A 228 -14.07 7.43 -20.09
N GLU A 229 -14.19 8.30 -21.08
CA GLU A 229 -13.09 8.68 -21.95
C GLU A 229 -12.40 9.97 -21.45
N PRO A 230 -11.09 9.94 -21.14
CA PRO A 230 -10.34 11.09 -20.63
C PRO A 230 -10.53 12.41 -21.41
N THR A 231 -10.69 12.32 -22.74
CA THR A 231 -10.82 13.48 -23.63
C THR A 231 -12.17 14.21 -23.47
N ALA A 232 -13.19 13.54 -22.92
CA ALA A 232 -14.52 14.12 -22.71
C ALA A 232 -14.63 14.92 -21.40
N ILE A 233 -13.72 14.73 -20.44
CA ILE A 233 -13.78 15.37 -19.12
C ILE A 233 -13.34 16.85 -19.24
N PRO A 234 -14.21 17.87 -19.04
CA PRO A 234 -13.87 19.25 -19.39
C PRO A 234 -13.04 19.96 -18.29
N TRP A 235 -11.81 19.49 -18.05
CA TRP A 235 -10.92 19.94 -16.98
C TRP A 235 -10.67 21.46 -16.98
N GLY A 236 -10.50 22.06 -18.16
CA GLY A 236 -10.31 23.50 -18.31
C GLY A 236 -11.51 24.34 -17.86
N GLN A 237 -12.74 23.83 -18.02
CA GLN A 237 -13.95 24.51 -17.53
C GLN A 237 -14.03 24.53 -15.99
N ALA A 238 -13.47 23.50 -15.34
CA ALA A 238 -13.30 23.47 -13.88
C ALA A 238 -12.03 24.18 -13.39
N GLY A 239 -11.18 24.71 -14.28
CA GLY A 239 -9.93 25.40 -13.93
C GLY A 239 -8.82 24.50 -13.41
N VAL A 240 -8.88 23.19 -13.67
CA VAL A 240 -7.86 22.22 -13.24
C VAL A 240 -6.55 22.42 -14.01
N HIS A 241 -5.41 22.38 -13.31
CA HIS A 241 -4.07 22.43 -13.90
C HIS A 241 -3.37 21.06 -13.86
N TYR A 242 -3.43 20.35 -12.73
CA TYR A 242 -2.75 19.08 -12.50
C TYR A 242 -3.78 17.98 -12.29
N ILE A 243 -3.56 16.79 -12.86
CA ILE A 243 -4.48 15.66 -12.73
C ILE A 243 -3.81 14.50 -11.99
N CYS A 244 -4.44 14.04 -10.93
CA CYS A 244 -4.22 12.72 -10.35
C CYS A 244 -4.92 11.67 -11.24
N GLU A 245 -4.14 10.91 -12.01
CA GLU A 245 -4.63 9.77 -12.78
C GLU A 245 -4.58 8.50 -11.91
N SER A 246 -5.71 8.21 -11.26
CA SER A 246 -5.87 7.13 -10.28
C SER A 246 -6.89 6.05 -10.67
N THR A 247 -7.18 5.89 -11.96
CA THR A 247 -8.02 4.78 -12.48
C THR A 247 -7.26 3.45 -12.57
N GLY A 248 -5.93 3.51 -12.73
CA GLY A 248 -5.07 2.35 -12.98
C GLY A 248 -5.10 1.80 -14.41
N ILE A 249 -5.88 2.40 -15.33
CA ILE A 249 -5.99 1.93 -16.74
C ILE A 249 -5.25 2.81 -17.75
N PHE A 250 -5.12 4.12 -17.50
CA PHE A 250 -4.45 5.09 -18.39
C PHE A 250 -2.95 5.25 -18.10
N LEU A 251 -2.25 4.14 -17.88
CA LEU A 251 -0.84 4.08 -17.43
C LEU A 251 0.18 4.06 -18.59
N THR A 252 -0.07 4.83 -19.66
CA THR A 252 0.89 5.13 -20.72
C THR A 252 0.78 6.60 -21.11
N LYS A 253 1.86 7.19 -21.62
CA LYS A 253 1.92 8.58 -22.07
C LYS A 253 0.79 8.88 -23.07
N GLU A 254 0.63 8.04 -24.08
CA GLU A 254 -0.45 8.11 -25.09
C GLU A 254 -1.83 8.22 -24.44
N LYS A 255 -2.13 7.39 -23.44
CA LYS A 255 -3.44 7.35 -22.78
C LYS A 255 -3.67 8.52 -21.84
N ALA A 256 -2.66 8.90 -21.06
CA ALA A 256 -2.72 10.06 -20.17
C ALA A 256 -2.77 11.39 -20.95
N GLN A 257 -2.21 11.45 -22.16
CA GLN A 257 -2.25 12.64 -23.04
C GLN A 257 -3.67 13.08 -23.39
N ALA A 258 -4.64 12.15 -23.39
CA ALA A 258 -6.03 12.45 -23.67
C ALA A 258 -6.69 13.37 -22.62
N HIS A 259 -6.14 13.51 -21.42
CA HIS A 259 -6.60 14.51 -20.42
C HIS A 259 -6.19 15.95 -20.76
N LEU A 260 -5.23 16.14 -21.66
CA LEU A 260 -4.58 17.44 -21.92
C LEU A 260 -5.19 18.16 -23.12
N THR A 261 -6.20 17.58 -23.76
CA THR A 261 -6.90 18.13 -24.93
C THR A 261 -7.88 19.25 -24.60
N ASN A 262 -8.30 19.35 -23.33
CA ASN A 262 -9.43 20.16 -22.89
C ASN A 262 -9.11 21.09 -21.68
N GLY A 263 -7.83 21.39 -21.45
CA GLY A 263 -7.38 22.53 -20.64
C GLY A 263 -6.54 22.22 -19.40
N ALA A 264 -6.39 20.95 -19.01
CA ALA A 264 -5.39 20.59 -18.00
C ALA A 264 -3.96 20.75 -18.53
N LYS A 265 -3.02 21.05 -17.64
CA LYS A 265 -1.61 21.32 -17.98
C LYS A 265 -0.73 20.09 -17.86
N LYS A 266 -0.90 19.28 -16.81
CA LYS A 266 -0.05 18.10 -16.52
C LYS A 266 -0.81 16.93 -15.87
N VAL A 267 -0.28 15.72 -16.02
CA VAL A 267 -0.83 14.48 -15.43
C VAL A 267 0.21 13.77 -14.56
N ILE A 268 -0.23 13.33 -13.38
CA ILE A 268 0.52 12.49 -12.45
C ILE A 268 -0.18 11.13 -12.35
N MET A 269 0.44 10.08 -12.89
CA MET A 269 -0.05 8.70 -12.74
C MET A 269 0.15 8.21 -11.30
N SER A 270 -0.91 7.68 -10.68
CA SER A 270 -0.88 7.10 -9.33
C SER A 270 -0.40 5.63 -9.30
N ALA A 271 0.40 5.23 -10.28
CA ALA A 271 1.01 3.90 -10.38
C ALA A 271 2.23 3.95 -11.32
N PRO A 272 3.13 2.93 -11.30
CA PRO A 272 4.21 2.81 -12.26
C PRO A 272 3.66 2.74 -13.71
N PRO A 273 4.31 3.43 -14.66
CA PRO A 273 3.88 3.44 -16.05
C PRO A 273 4.21 2.11 -16.74
N LYS A 274 3.51 1.84 -17.84
CA LYS A 274 3.75 0.67 -18.72
C LYS A 274 4.75 0.97 -19.84
N ASP A 275 5.27 2.19 -19.89
CA ASP A 275 6.24 2.69 -20.87
C ASP A 275 7.44 3.38 -20.16
N ASP A 276 8.04 4.37 -20.82
CA ASP A 276 9.21 5.14 -20.38
C ASP A 276 8.86 6.46 -19.67
N THR A 277 7.57 6.75 -19.41
CA THR A 277 7.12 7.93 -18.66
C THR A 277 7.97 8.13 -17.38
N PRO A 278 8.49 9.34 -17.11
CA PRO A 278 9.39 9.57 -15.99
C PRO A 278 8.69 9.33 -14.65
N MET A 279 9.40 8.67 -13.72
CA MET A 279 8.93 8.44 -12.36
C MET A 279 9.70 9.31 -11.38
N PHE A 280 8.97 9.91 -10.44
CA PHE A 280 9.54 10.71 -9.36
C PHE A 280 9.11 10.15 -8.00
N VAL A 281 10.03 10.20 -7.04
CA VAL A 281 9.80 9.91 -5.62
C VAL A 281 10.30 11.12 -4.83
N MET A 282 9.39 11.72 -4.06
CA MET A 282 9.69 12.89 -3.23
C MET A 282 10.80 12.58 -2.22
N GLY A 283 11.77 13.49 -2.08
CA GLY A 283 12.94 13.34 -1.24
C GLY A 283 14.06 12.46 -1.82
N VAL A 284 13.89 11.91 -3.03
CA VAL A 284 14.87 11.01 -3.67
C VAL A 284 15.36 11.53 -5.02
N ASN A 285 14.46 11.84 -5.97
CA ASN A 285 14.81 12.32 -7.31
C ASN A 285 13.84 13.37 -7.88
N ASN A 286 12.92 13.92 -7.08
CA ASN A 286 11.95 14.91 -7.56
C ASN A 286 12.61 16.22 -8.01
N ASP A 287 13.83 16.50 -7.57
CA ASP A 287 14.71 17.59 -8.05
C ASP A 287 15.07 17.47 -9.54
N GLN A 288 14.99 16.26 -10.11
CA GLN A 288 15.26 16.00 -11.54
C GLN A 288 14.06 16.30 -12.45
N TYR A 289 12.91 16.68 -11.88
CA TYR A 289 11.72 17.09 -12.61
C TYR A 289 11.98 18.32 -13.47
N LYS A 290 11.47 18.31 -14.71
CA LYS A 290 11.51 19.45 -15.63
C LYS A 290 10.10 19.89 -15.97
N SER A 291 9.88 21.20 -16.14
CA SER A 291 8.58 21.73 -16.59
C SER A 291 8.14 21.23 -17.99
N SER A 292 9.05 20.63 -18.77
CA SER A 292 8.76 19.90 -20.00
C SER A 292 8.13 18.51 -19.78
N ASP A 293 8.18 17.97 -18.58
CA ASP A 293 7.66 16.65 -18.23
C ASP A 293 6.15 16.77 -17.97
N VAL A 294 5.39 16.80 -19.07
CA VAL A 294 3.94 17.04 -19.08
C VAL A 294 3.16 15.89 -18.43
N ILE A 295 3.67 14.67 -18.54
CA ILE A 295 3.08 13.45 -17.98
C ILE A 295 4.17 12.75 -17.18
N VAL A 296 3.88 12.47 -15.91
CA VAL A 296 4.81 11.85 -14.95
C VAL A 296 4.11 10.76 -14.16
N SER A 297 4.86 9.98 -13.39
CA SER A 297 4.34 8.99 -12.45
C SER A 297 4.93 9.17 -11.05
N ASN A 298 4.12 8.99 -10.02
CA ASN A 298 4.56 8.96 -8.62
C ASN A 298 5.10 7.57 -8.20
N ALA A 299 5.49 6.72 -9.16
CA ALA A 299 5.85 5.30 -8.97
C ALA A 299 4.77 4.51 -8.22
N SER A 300 5.14 3.55 -7.36
CA SER A 300 4.22 2.83 -6.45
C SER A 300 4.49 3.14 -4.98
N CYS A 301 3.55 2.78 -4.11
CA CYS A 301 3.71 2.80 -2.64
C CYS A 301 4.99 2.07 -2.19
N THR A 302 5.21 0.83 -2.65
CA THR A 302 6.43 0.06 -2.31
C THR A 302 7.72 0.73 -2.81
N THR A 303 7.71 1.39 -3.99
CA THR A 303 8.89 2.15 -4.45
C THR A 303 9.11 3.41 -3.62
N ASN A 304 8.05 4.10 -3.19
CA ASN A 304 8.15 5.24 -2.26
C ASN A 304 8.68 4.82 -0.88
N CYS A 305 8.40 3.60 -0.42
CA CYS A 305 8.97 3.05 0.81
C CYS A 305 10.44 2.64 0.64
N LEU A 306 10.76 1.88 -0.42
CA LEU A 306 12.09 1.30 -0.63
C LEU A 306 13.14 2.34 -1.07
N ALA A 307 12.78 3.31 -1.92
CA ALA A 307 13.78 4.21 -2.52
C ALA A 307 14.50 5.13 -1.52
N PRO A 308 13.83 5.77 -0.52
CA PRO A 308 14.52 6.57 0.50
C PRO A 308 15.51 5.73 1.32
N LEU A 309 15.08 4.56 1.81
CA LEU A 309 15.93 3.65 2.58
C LEU A 309 17.13 3.15 1.74
N ALA A 310 16.87 2.71 0.51
CA ALA A 310 17.91 2.26 -0.40
C ALA A 310 18.91 3.38 -0.75
N LYS A 311 18.45 4.64 -0.88
CA LYS A 311 19.32 5.80 -1.10
C LYS A 311 20.26 6.04 0.09
N ILE A 312 19.73 6.11 1.31
CA ILE A 312 20.53 6.34 2.53
C ILE A 312 21.61 5.26 2.67
N VAL A 313 21.22 3.98 2.53
CA VAL A 313 22.14 2.84 2.68
C VAL A 313 23.17 2.82 1.54
N HIS A 314 22.78 3.13 0.30
CA HIS A 314 23.69 3.17 -0.83
C HIS A 314 24.68 4.35 -0.75
N ASP A 315 24.22 5.55 -0.37
CA ASP A 315 25.06 6.74 -0.27
C ASP A 315 26.12 6.63 0.85
N LYS A 316 25.81 5.96 1.97
CA LYS A 316 26.70 5.82 3.14
C LYS A 316 27.56 4.55 3.14
N PHE A 317 27.04 3.44 2.61
CA PHE A 317 27.67 2.10 2.72
C PHE A 317 27.83 1.36 1.38
N GLY A 318 27.19 1.84 0.31
CA GLY A 318 27.22 1.25 -1.02
C GLY A 318 26.51 -0.10 -1.10
N ILE A 319 25.29 -0.14 -1.65
CA ILE A 319 24.64 -1.43 -1.99
C ILE A 319 25.37 -2.06 -3.20
N VAL A 320 25.86 -3.28 -3.00
CA VAL A 320 26.41 -4.16 -4.06
C VAL A 320 25.26 -4.78 -4.83
N GLU A 321 24.38 -5.48 -4.10
CA GLU A 321 23.19 -6.17 -4.60
C GLU A 321 22.16 -6.31 -3.46
N GLY A 322 20.89 -6.51 -3.80
CA GLY A 322 19.85 -6.76 -2.81
C GLY A 322 18.55 -7.31 -3.39
N LEU A 323 17.86 -8.08 -2.56
CA LEU A 323 16.55 -8.64 -2.84
C LEU A 323 15.53 -8.07 -1.84
N MET A 324 14.39 -7.65 -2.36
CA MET A 324 13.29 -7.13 -1.57
C MET A 324 12.08 -8.08 -1.58
N THR A 325 11.51 -8.30 -0.41
CA THR A 325 10.16 -8.84 -0.27
C THR A 325 9.29 -7.75 0.34
N THR A 326 8.07 -7.55 -0.16
CA THR A 326 7.06 -6.78 0.58
C THR A 326 5.93 -7.70 1.03
N VAL A 327 5.65 -7.69 2.33
CA VAL A 327 4.42 -8.26 2.87
C VAL A 327 3.39 -7.14 2.80
N HIS A 328 2.38 -7.32 1.94
CA HIS A 328 1.55 -6.25 1.42
C HIS A 328 0.07 -6.46 1.79
N ALA A 329 -0.60 -5.37 2.15
CA ALA A 329 -2.05 -5.35 2.35
C ALA A 329 -2.83 -5.80 1.10
N MET A 330 -4.09 -6.19 1.31
CA MET A 330 -5.02 -6.51 0.23
C MET A 330 -5.29 -5.28 -0.64
N THR A 331 -5.41 -5.46 -1.95
CA THR A 331 -5.71 -4.36 -2.89
C THR A 331 -6.90 -4.69 -3.81
N ALA A 332 -7.57 -3.65 -4.33
CA ALA A 332 -8.84 -3.74 -5.08
C ALA A 332 -8.80 -4.54 -6.41
N ASN A 333 -7.66 -5.12 -6.78
CA ASN A 333 -7.54 -6.07 -7.89
C ASN A 333 -7.68 -7.54 -7.47
N GLN A 334 -7.72 -7.83 -6.16
CA GLN A 334 -7.95 -9.17 -5.61
C GLN A 334 -9.45 -9.48 -5.49
N LEU A 335 -9.78 -10.76 -5.32
CA LEU A 335 -11.16 -11.24 -5.20
C LEU A 335 -11.48 -11.69 -3.76
N THR A 336 -12.74 -11.52 -3.35
CA THR A 336 -13.25 -11.95 -2.04
C THR A 336 -13.29 -13.47 -1.91
N VAL A 337 -13.57 -14.17 -3.00
CA VAL A 337 -13.59 -15.63 -3.14
C VAL A 337 -12.80 -16.05 -4.38
N ASP A 338 -12.48 -17.33 -4.49
CA ASP A 338 -11.77 -17.89 -5.65
C ASP A 338 -12.52 -17.62 -6.96
N GLY A 339 -11.86 -16.99 -7.93
CA GLY A 339 -12.44 -16.64 -9.23
C GLY A 339 -11.41 -16.18 -10.27
N PRO A 340 -11.84 -15.91 -11.52
CA PRO A 340 -10.94 -15.52 -12.59
C PRO A 340 -10.48 -14.06 -12.44
N SER A 341 -9.16 -13.87 -12.30
CA SER A 341 -8.53 -12.54 -12.35
C SER A 341 -8.85 -11.80 -13.66
N LYS A 342 -9.07 -10.48 -13.58
CA LYS A 342 -9.43 -9.63 -14.73
C LYS A 342 -8.43 -9.82 -15.89
N GLY A 343 -8.94 -10.22 -17.05
CA GLY A 343 -8.13 -10.44 -18.26
C GLY A 343 -7.23 -11.67 -18.22
N GLY A 344 -7.45 -12.64 -17.32
CA GLY A 344 -6.72 -13.90 -17.26
C GLY A 344 -5.27 -13.81 -16.77
N LYS A 345 -4.87 -12.66 -16.19
CA LYS A 345 -3.51 -12.37 -15.71
C LYS A 345 -3.44 -12.45 -14.18
N ASP A 346 -2.30 -12.86 -13.63
CA ASP A 346 -2.08 -13.04 -12.19
C ASP A 346 -3.17 -13.92 -11.52
N TRP A 347 -3.16 -15.22 -11.84
CA TRP A 347 -4.14 -16.19 -11.31
C TRP A 347 -4.12 -16.29 -9.78
N ARG A 348 -3.00 -15.94 -9.15
CA ARG A 348 -2.84 -15.98 -7.68
C ARG A 348 -3.66 -14.88 -7.02
N ALA A 349 -3.72 -13.68 -7.60
CA ALA A 349 -4.58 -12.60 -7.11
C ALA A 349 -6.10 -12.89 -7.23
N GLY A 350 -6.49 -13.88 -8.05
CA GLY A 350 -7.87 -14.37 -8.17
C GLY A 350 -8.30 -15.33 -7.05
N ARG A 351 -7.37 -15.74 -6.17
CA ARG A 351 -7.68 -16.55 -4.98
C ARG A 351 -8.24 -15.68 -3.85
N SER A 352 -9.09 -16.27 -3.00
CA SER A 352 -9.77 -15.58 -1.90
C SER A 352 -8.79 -14.81 -1.01
N ALA A 353 -8.89 -13.49 -1.01
CA ALA A 353 -7.93 -12.60 -0.37
C ALA A 353 -7.91 -12.72 1.16
N GLY A 354 -9.07 -12.98 1.79
CA GLY A 354 -9.21 -12.98 3.24
C GLY A 354 -8.60 -14.20 3.97
N VAL A 355 -8.15 -15.23 3.25
CA VAL A 355 -7.70 -16.51 3.84
C VAL A 355 -6.39 -17.05 3.26
N ASN A 356 -5.71 -16.29 2.40
CA ASN A 356 -4.47 -16.74 1.75
C ASN A 356 -3.31 -15.77 1.95
N ILE A 357 -2.10 -16.32 2.05
CA ILE A 357 -0.85 -15.61 1.77
C ILE A 357 -0.58 -15.80 0.27
N ILE A 358 -0.63 -14.74 -0.52
CA ILE A 358 -0.65 -14.80 -1.99
C ILE A 358 0.65 -14.23 -2.56
N PRO A 359 1.59 -15.06 -3.07
CA PRO A 359 2.83 -14.56 -3.67
C PRO A 359 2.56 -13.91 -5.03
N ALA A 360 3.02 -12.67 -5.22
CA ALA A 360 2.80 -11.85 -6.40
C ALA A 360 4.11 -11.20 -6.91
N SER A 361 4.18 -10.93 -8.21
CA SER A 361 5.28 -10.17 -8.82
C SER A 361 5.15 -8.69 -8.49
N THR A 362 6.27 -8.00 -8.24
CA THR A 362 6.30 -6.54 -8.12
C THR A 362 7.43 -5.92 -8.93
N GLY A 363 7.15 -4.84 -9.64
CA GLY A 363 8.17 -4.05 -10.33
C GLY A 363 8.92 -3.08 -9.41
N ALA A 364 8.53 -2.98 -8.13
CA ALA A 364 8.91 -1.84 -7.27
C ALA A 364 10.42 -1.70 -7.04
N ALA A 365 11.14 -2.80 -6.77
CA ALA A 365 12.59 -2.78 -6.60
C ALA A 365 13.32 -2.48 -7.93
N LYS A 366 12.84 -3.03 -9.05
CA LYS A 366 13.36 -2.68 -10.39
C LYS A 366 13.13 -1.20 -10.72
N ALA A 367 12.01 -0.62 -10.27
CA ALA A 367 11.72 0.80 -10.41
C ALA A 367 12.68 1.69 -9.58
N VAL A 368 13.20 1.23 -8.45
CA VAL A 368 14.26 1.95 -7.72
C VAL A 368 15.50 2.16 -8.61
N GLY A 369 15.82 1.23 -9.50
CA GLY A 369 16.88 1.41 -10.50
C GLY A 369 16.63 2.53 -11.53
N LYS A 370 15.37 2.94 -11.75
CA LYS A 370 15.02 4.13 -12.55
C LYS A 370 15.07 5.42 -11.72
N ILE A 371 14.72 5.36 -10.43
CA ILE A 371 14.75 6.49 -9.48
C ILE A 371 16.18 6.85 -9.07
N ILE A 372 17.02 5.82 -8.85
CA ILE A 372 18.40 5.90 -8.39
C ILE A 372 19.27 5.11 -9.40
N PRO A 373 19.81 5.76 -10.45
CA PRO A 373 20.47 5.05 -11.56
C PRO A 373 21.65 4.16 -11.15
N SER A 374 22.37 4.49 -10.07
CA SER A 374 23.48 3.68 -9.53
C SER A 374 23.05 2.36 -8.89
N LEU A 375 21.73 2.16 -8.69
CA LEU A 375 21.09 0.92 -8.23
C LEU A 375 20.43 0.13 -9.37
N ASN A 376 20.50 0.61 -10.62
CA ASN A 376 19.95 -0.13 -11.75
C ASN A 376 20.61 -1.50 -11.90
N GLY A 377 19.80 -2.55 -12.06
CA GLY A 377 20.25 -3.94 -12.08
C GLY A 377 20.67 -4.55 -10.74
N LYS A 378 20.83 -3.75 -9.67
CA LYS A 378 21.26 -4.22 -8.34
C LYS A 378 20.12 -4.63 -7.41
N LEU A 379 18.90 -4.17 -7.67
CA LEU A 379 17.72 -4.43 -6.83
C LEU A 379 16.59 -5.05 -7.65
N THR A 380 16.03 -6.14 -7.13
CA THR A 380 14.78 -6.74 -7.60
C THR A 380 14.00 -7.32 -6.40
N GLY A 381 12.80 -7.85 -6.62
CA GLY A 381 11.98 -8.33 -5.51
C GLY A 381 10.65 -8.97 -5.88
N MET A 382 9.95 -9.43 -4.85
CA MET A 382 8.61 -10.02 -4.92
C MET A 382 7.69 -9.44 -3.84
N ALA A 383 6.42 -9.85 -3.84
CA ALA A 383 5.46 -9.51 -2.80
C ALA A 383 4.72 -10.75 -2.29
N PHE A 384 4.27 -10.71 -1.04
CA PHE A 384 3.23 -11.59 -0.50
C PHE A 384 2.06 -10.72 -0.07
N ARG A 385 0.89 -10.89 -0.71
CA ARG A 385 -0.34 -10.21 -0.29
C ARG A 385 -0.95 -11.00 0.87
N VAL A 386 -1.34 -10.33 1.95
CA VAL A 386 -1.85 -10.96 3.18
C VAL A 386 -3.19 -10.35 3.61
N PRO A 387 -4.00 -11.02 4.46
CA PRO A 387 -5.36 -10.60 4.82
C PRO A 387 -5.51 -9.34 5.71
N VAL A 388 -4.65 -8.33 5.56
CA VAL A 388 -4.81 -7.02 6.22
C VAL A 388 -5.40 -6.00 5.23
N PRO A 389 -6.28 -5.08 5.69
CA PRO A 389 -6.98 -4.16 4.79
C PRO A 389 -6.08 -3.01 4.30
N ASP A 390 -5.07 -2.64 5.08
CA ASP A 390 -4.09 -1.60 4.77
C ASP A 390 -2.81 -1.81 5.62
N VAL A 391 -1.79 -1.00 5.33
CA VAL A 391 -0.41 -1.05 5.81
C VAL A 391 0.36 -2.26 5.30
N SER A 392 1.56 -1.97 4.80
CA SER A 392 2.48 -2.93 4.23
C SER A 392 3.88 -2.73 4.80
N VAL A 393 4.76 -3.72 4.61
CA VAL A 393 6.15 -3.67 5.08
C VAL A 393 7.09 -4.12 3.96
N VAL A 394 8.25 -3.47 3.89
CA VAL A 394 9.40 -3.84 3.05
C VAL A 394 10.41 -4.58 3.93
N ASP A 395 10.84 -5.76 3.47
CA ASP A 395 12.05 -6.47 3.87
C ASP A 395 13.07 -6.29 2.74
N LEU A 396 14.14 -5.53 3.00
CA LEU A 396 15.28 -5.40 2.11
C LEU A 396 16.44 -6.22 2.67
N THR A 397 16.80 -7.31 1.99
CA THR A 397 18.01 -8.08 2.29
C THR A 397 19.10 -7.68 1.30
N CYS A 398 20.20 -7.08 1.77
CA CYS A 398 21.24 -6.53 0.89
C CYS A 398 22.68 -6.79 1.36
N LYS A 399 23.59 -6.79 0.37
CA LYS A 399 25.04 -6.84 0.56
C LYS A 399 25.61 -5.43 0.45
N LEU A 400 26.34 -5.01 1.48
CA LEU A 400 27.03 -3.71 1.55
C LEU A 400 28.47 -3.84 1.04
N ALA A 401 28.97 -2.78 0.41
CA ALA A 401 30.35 -2.68 -0.08
C ALA A 401 31.31 -2.25 1.03
N LYS A 402 30.86 -1.35 1.90
CA LYS A 402 31.56 -0.93 3.12
C LYS A 402 30.98 -1.67 4.33
N PRO A 403 31.81 -2.31 5.18
CA PRO A 403 31.35 -2.85 6.46
C PRO A 403 30.77 -1.77 7.38
N ALA A 404 29.74 -2.15 8.13
CA ALA A 404 29.04 -1.29 9.08
C ALA A 404 28.51 -2.13 10.25
N LYS A 405 28.40 -1.53 11.45
CA LYS A 405 27.55 -2.06 12.52
C LYS A 405 26.10 -1.69 12.23
N TYR A 406 25.16 -2.42 12.82
CA TYR A 406 23.73 -2.10 12.66
C TYR A 406 23.41 -0.69 13.18
N GLU A 407 24.02 -0.31 14.30
CA GLU A 407 23.96 1.04 14.88
C GLU A 407 24.37 2.16 13.90
N ASP A 408 25.36 1.91 13.01
CA ASP A 408 25.79 2.90 12.01
C ASP A 408 24.69 3.12 10.96
N ILE A 409 23.99 2.04 10.56
CA ILE A 409 22.87 2.09 9.61
C ILE A 409 21.69 2.83 10.27
N VAL A 410 21.37 2.50 11.52
CA VAL A 410 20.35 3.20 12.33
C VAL A 410 20.66 4.70 12.39
N ALA A 411 21.90 5.08 12.72
CA ALA A 411 22.30 6.48 12.82
C ALA A 411 22.14 7.24 11.48
N ALA A 412 22.51 6.62 10.35
CA ALA A 412 22.33 7.19 9.02
C ALA A 412 20.84 7.42 8.66
N VAL A 413 19.95 6.51 9.07
CA VAL A 413 18.51 6.69 8.87
C VAL A 413 17.94 7.77 9.81
N LYS A 414 18.35 7.80 11.08
CA LYS A 414 17.94 8.85 12.03
C LYS A 414 18.38 10.24 11.57
N GLU A 415 19.58 10.38 11.01
CA GLU A 415 20.09 11.62 10.41
C GLU A 415 19.19 12.12 9.26
N ALA A 416 18.88 11.25 8.30
CA ALA A 416 18.08 11.56 7.11
C ALA A 416 16.60 11.84 7.42
N ALA A 417 16.04 11.19 8.44
CA ALA A 417 14.67 11.46 8.91
C ALA A 417 14.54 12.83 9.61
N THR A 418 15.60 13.27 10.31
CA THR A 418 15.57 14.47 11.16
C THR A 418 15.70 15.77 10.36
N SER A 419 16.46 15.76 9.27
CA SER A 419 16.82 16.97 8.50
C SER A 419 17.07 16.69 7.01
N GLY A 420 17.17 17.75 6.21
CA GLY A 420 17.41 17.62 4.77
C GLY A 420 16.18 17.18 3.97
N PRO A 421 16.37 16.68 2.73
CA PRO A 421 15.29 16.47 1.76
C PRO A 421 14.36 15.28 2.09
N MET A 422 14.74 14.41 3.03
CA MET A 422 13.93 13.25 3.42
C MET A 422 13.12 13.45 4.71
N LYS A 423 13.22 14.62 5.36
CA LYS A 423 12.39 14.98 6.51
C LYS A 423 10.91 15.00 6.11
N GLY A 424 10.09 14.19 6.76
CA GLY A 424 8.67 14.01 6.40
C GLY A 424 8.42 12.93 5.34
N ILE A 425 9.47 12.39 4.73
CA ILE A 425 9.42 11.28 3.76
C ILE A 425 9.80 9.97 4.46
N ILE A 426 10.94 9.93 5.15
CA ILE A 426 11.37 8.80 5.97
C ILE A 426 11.27 9.13 7.46
N SER A 427 10.94 8.12 8.25
CA SER A 427 10.98 8.14 9.72
C SER A 427 11.61 6.84 10.24
N TYR A 428 11.68 6.68 11.55
CA TYR A 428 12.19 5.49 12.24
C TYR A 428 11.41 5.23 13.52
N THR A 429 11.48 4.00 14.04
CA THR A 429 11.04 3.64 15.40
C THR A 429 11.93 2.55 16.00
N ASP A 430 12.13 2.61 17.32
CA ASP A 430 12.76 1.60 18.17
C ASP A 430 11.76 1.03 19.21
N GLU A 431 10.45 1.21 18.96
CA GLU A 431 9.34 0.62 19.72
C GLU A 431 8.85 -0.69 19.07
N GLU A 432 8.22 -1.57 19.87
CA GLU A 432 7.67 -2.87 19.44
C GLU A 432 6.33 -2.70 18.69
N VAL A 433 6.40 -2.15 17.48
CA VAL A 433 5.26 -1.79 16.62
C VAL A 433 4.70 -2.95 15.80
N VAL A 434 3.45 -2.80 15.36
CA VAL A 434 2.79 -3.68 14.38
C VAL A 434 2.08 -2.87 13.28
N SER A 435 1.54 -3.55 12.26
CA SER A 435 0.98 -2.88 11.07
C SER A 435 -0.15 -1.88 11.39
N SER A 436 -0.98 -2.13 12.39
CA SER A 436 -2.09 -1.23 12.76
C SER A 436 -1.61 0.14 13.24
N ASP A 437 -0.41 0.23 13.79
CA ASP A 437 0.11 1.46 14.40
C ASP A 437 0.52 2.50 13.33
N PHE A 438 0.63 2.05 12.08
CA PHE A 438 0.92 2.87 10.91
C PHE A 438 -0.31 3.20 10.06
N VAL A 439 -1.52 2.78 10.46
CA VAL A 439 -2.74 3.20 9.75
C VAL A 439 -2.86 4.72 9.84
N HIS A 440 -3.05 5.36 8.69
CA HIS A 440 -3.06 6.82 8.56
C HIS A 440 -1.70 7.50 8.84
N CYS A 441 -0.59 6.75 8.73
CA CYS A 441 0.77 7.29 8.78
C CYS A 441 1.15 8.03 7.48
N LYS A 442 1.62 9.28 7.60
CA LYS A 442 1.95 10.14 6.44
C LYS A 442 3.33 9.89 5.83
N PHE A 443 4.21 9.15 6.49
CA PHE A 443 5.55 8.87 5.97
C PHE A 443 5.49 7.89 4.80
N SER A 444 6.45 7.99 3.88
CA SER A 444 6.60 7.01 2.80
C SER A 444 7.24 5.72 3.27
N SER A 445 8.07 5.80 4.31
CA SER A 445 8.93 4.73 4.81
C SER A 445 9.19 4.99 6.31
N VAL A 446 8.89 4.03 7.18
CA VAL A 446 9.24 4.09 8.61
C VAL A 446 10.12 2.90 8.95
N PHE A 447 11.41 3.17 9.11
CA PHE A 447 12.41 2.15 9.40
C PHE A 447 12.20 1.56 10.80
N ASP A 448 12.10 0.24 10.86
CA ASP A 448 11.92 -0.53 12.09
C ASP A 448 13.29 -1.01 12.57
N ILE A 449 13.75 -0.46 13.69
CA ILE A 449 15.09 -0.70 14.25
C ILE A 449 15.16 -2.08 14.91
N ASN A 450 14.07 -2.55 15.52
CA ASN A 450 14.10 -3.78 16.33
C ASN A 450 13.80 -5.02 15.46
N ALA A 451 13.05 -4.87 14.36
CA ALA A 451 12.76 -5.95 13.42
C ALA A 451 13.89 -6.24 12.40
N GLY A 452 14.87 -5.35 12.25
CA GLY A 452 16.04 -5.58 11.38
C GLY A 452 17.07 -6.52 12.01
N ILE A 453 17.90 -7.16 11.18
CA ILE A 453 18.92 -8.11 11.65
C ILE A 453 20.13 -8.17 10.71
N MET A 454 21.33 -8.27 11.28
CA MET A 454 22.58 -8.48 10.53
C MET A 454 23.11 -9.90 10.73
N LEU A 455 23.53 -10.53 9.63
CA LEU A 455 24.27 -11.79 9.68
C LEU A 455 25.77 -11.56 9.93
N ASN A 456 26.28 -10.44 9.40
CA ASN A 456 27.64 -9.93 9.57
C ASN A 456 27.67 -8.47 9.08
N ASP A 457 28.77 -7.77 9.34
CA ASP A 457 29.01 -6.34 9.06
C ASP A 457 28.76 -5.89 7.61
N THR A 458 28.55 -6.82 6.66
CA THR A 458 28.28 -6.50 5.24
C THR A 458 26.99 -7.12 4.70
N PHE A 459 26.22 -7.87 5.49
CA PHE A 459 25.00 -8.53 5.03
C PHE A 459 23.86 -8.38 6.04
N VAL A 460 22.84 -7.62 5.62
CA VAL A 460 21.80 -7.08 6.49
C VAL A 460 20.40 -7.27 5.91
N LYS A 461 19.43 -7.49 6.80
CA LYS A 461 18.00 -7.36 6.57
C LYS A 461 17.50 -6.08 7.23
N LEU A 462 16.90 -5.19 6.44
CA LEU A 462 16.32 -3.93 6.88
C LEU A 462 14.80 -3.98 6.69
N VAL A 463 14.07 -3.57 7.71
CA VAL A 463 12.60 -3.59 7.72
C VAL A 463 12.08 -2.15 7.69
N SER A 464 11.08 -1.86 6.86
CA SER A 464 10.44 -0.54 6.83
C SER A 464 8.95 -0.62 6.53
N TRP A 465 8.15 -0.05 7.42
CA TRP A 465 6.69 0.04 7.33
C TRP A 465 6.26 1.17 6.40
N TYR A 466 5.10 1.02 5.77
CA TYR A 466 4.45 2.08 5.01
C TYR A 466 2.94 1.87 4.94
N ASP A 467 2.19 2.93 5.22
CA ASP A 467 0.80 3.02 4.81
C ASP A 467 0.77 3.12 3.28
N ASN A 468 0.32 2.04 2.64
CA ASN A 468 0.35 1.92 1.18
C ASN A 468 -0.71 2.78 0.48
N GLU A 469 -1.67 3.35 1.21
CA GLU A 469 -2.70 4.24 0.65
C GLU A 469 -2.48 5.70 1.03
N TRP A 470 -2.37 6.01 2.32
CA TRP A 470 -2.28 7.37 2.84
C TRP A 470 -0.90 8.00 2.66
N GLY A 471 0.17 7.28 2.99
CA GLY A 471 1.55 7.75 2.76
C GLY A 471 1.77 8.05 1.28
N TYR A 472 1.34 7.14 0.40
CA TYR A 472 1.39 7.32 -1.04
C TYR A 472 0.51 8.49 -1.55
N SER A 473 -0.71 8.64 -1.01
CA SER A 473 -1.60 9.75 -1.39
C SER A 473 -1.03 11.11 -1.02
N ASN A 474 -0.40 11.24 0.15
CA ASN A 474 0.30 12.46 0.55
C ASN A 474 1.48 12.76 -0.39
N ARG A 475 2.27 11.76 -0.81
CA ARG A 475 3.33 11.94 -1.82
C ARG A 475 2.81 12.42 -3.16
N LEU A 476 1.66 11.94 -3.62
CA LEU A 476 1.08 12.37 -4.89
C LEU A 476 0.64 13.83 -4.84
N VAL A 477 0.00 14.25 -3.74
CA VAL A 477 -0.38 15.66 -3.49
C VAL A 477 0.86 16.56 -3.40
N GLU A 478 1.91 16.10 -2.72
CA GLU A 478 3.20 16.81 -2.64
C GLU A 478 3.91 16.92 -3.98
N LEU A 479 3.89 15.89 -4.82
CA LEU A 479 4.46 15.92 -6.17
C LEU A 479 3.69 16.90 -7.06
N ALA A 480 2.35 16.88 -7.03
CA ALA A 480 1.53 17.82 -7.78
C ALA A 480 1.77 19.29 -7.34
N HIS A 481 1.91 19.55 -6.04
CA HIS A 481 2.29 20.86 -5.51
C HIS A 481 3.73 21.26 -5.90
N TYR A 482 4.68 20.32 -5.81
CA TYR A 482 6.07 20.57 -6.20
C TYR A 482 6.16 20.95 -7.69
N MET A 483 5.49 20.20 -8.57
CA MET A 483 5.40 20.53 -9.99
C MET A 483 4.77 21.92 -10.21
N SER A 484 3.70 22.29 -9.50
CA SER A 484 3.08 23.61 -9.65
C SER A 484 4.01 24.76 -9.25
N VAL A 485 4.78 24.59 -8.18
CA VAL A 485 5.79 25.58 -7.76
C VAL A 485 6.90 25.70 -8.80
N GLN A 486 7.44 24.58 -9.30
CA GLN A 486 8.50 24.59 -10.33
C GLN A 486 8.03 25.16 -11.67
N ASP A 487 6.75 24.99 -12.01
CA ASP A 487 6.11 25.56 -13.20
C ASP A 487 5.73 27.05 -13.05
N GLY A 488 5.82 27.62 -11.84
CA GLY A 488 5.41 28.99 -11.55
C GLY A 488 3.90 29.22 -11.65
N ALA A 489 3.08 28.23 -11.24
CA ALA A 489 1.63 28.15 -11.47
C ALA A 489 0.73 28.40 -10.24
#